data_AF-A0A3L5TVA8-F1
#
_entry.id   AF-A0A3L5TVA8-F1
#
_cell.length_a   1.000
_cell.length_b   1.000
_cell.length_c   1.000
_cell.angle_alpha   90.00
_cell.angle_beta   90.00
_cell.angle_gamma   90.00
#
_symmetry.space_group_name_H-M   'P 1'
#
loop_
_entity.id
_entity.type
_entity.pdbx_description
1 polymer ?
#
loop_
_entity_poly.entity_id
_entity_poly.type
_entity_poly.pdbx_seq_one_letter_code
_entity_poly.pdbx_strand_id
1 'polypeptide(L)'
;MEKLYKLVLIFGLPFVSCESDPCMTGNYEVLNDWERSVNNAHGSLCDFSLSNGWYRPISLVGNTMPTECPVNGFKCGTSVPIWMNGSYPLLGETIDVVACASHYNGDCCVDAYDIQVKNCGEYYVYNLKKTVGCRQAYCFGTEVKCAVGETSDNGGFTPGCEFDPCHPINYKVLNGEVKRSSNYTLQPDDNAIEDSRLITGWYKIDSATGNDIVNESVSMGQCGTLYPVWMLDTKLYTVYASNIF
;
A
#
# COMPACT_ATOMS: atom_id res chain seq x y z
N MET A 1 24.45 -75.63 29.84
CA MET A 1 24.65 -74.26 29.33
C MET A 1 23.28 -73.62 29.20
N GLU A 2 22.82 -72.95 30.26
CA GLU A 2 21.58 -72.18 30.26
C GLU A 2 21.84 -70.82 29.58
N LYS A 3 21.00 -70.43 28.63
CA LYS A 3 21.03 -69.08 28.05
C LYS A 3 19.85 -68.29 28.63
N LEU A 4 20.18 -67.33 29.49
CA LEU A 4 19.28 -66.32 30.04
C LEU A 4 18.88 -65.34 28.93
N TYR A 5 17.59 -65.24 28.60
CA TYR A 5 17.08 -64.16 27.76
C TYR A 5 16.68 -62.99 28.66
N LYS A 6 17.42 -61.87 28.61
CA LYS A 6 17.06 -60.63 29.29
C LYS A 6 15.96 -59.91 28.51
N LEU A 7 14.79 -59.71 29.15
CA LEU A 7 13.79 -58.76 28.69
C LEU A 7 14.35 -57.34 28.86
N VAL A 8 14.44 -56.58 27.77
CA VAL A 8 14.72 -55.14 27.82
C VAL A 8 13.39 -54.41 27.74
N LEU A 9 12.93 -53.86 28.87
CA LEU A 9 11.81 -52.94 28.91
C LEU A 9 12.29 -51.57 28.40
N ILE A 10 11.92 -51.23 27.17
CA ILE A 10 12.13 -49.88 26.64
C ILE A 10 11.05 -49.00 27.28
N PHE A 11 11.43 -48.24 28.31
CA PHE A 11 10.61 -47.13 28.80
C PHE A 11 10.46 -46.12 27.66
N GLY A 12 9.25 -45.96 27.15
CA GLY A 12 8.94 -44.98 26.11
C GLY A 12 9.30 -43.58 26.60
N LEU A 13 10.28 -42.95 25.92
CA LEU A 13 10.48 -41.51 26.05
C LEU A 13 9.19 -40.82 25.59
N PRO A 14 8.71 -39.79 26.30
CA PRO A 14 7.57 -39.02 25.82
C PRO A 14 7.92 -38.46 24.44
N PHE A 15 7.05 -38.72 23.46
CA PHE A 15 7.14 -38.07 22.15
C PHE A 15 7.04 -36.56 22.38
N VAL A 16 8.18 -35.87 22.37
CA VAL A 16 8.20 -34.41 22.24
C VAL A 16 7.82 -34.13 20.80
N SER A 17 6.53 -33.90 20.53
CA SER A 17 6.14 -33.23 19.30
C SER A 17 6.69 -31.82 19.39
N CYS A 18 7.68 -31.52 18.53
CA CYS A 18 8.10 -30.14 18.33
C CYS A 18 6.93 -29.43 17.63
N GLU A 19 6.09 -28.75 18.40
CA GLU A 19 5.11 -27.86 17.81
C GLU A 19 5.87 -26.76 17.08
N SER A 20 5.63 -26.66 15.78
CA SER A 20 6.35 -25.75 14.91
C SER A 20 6.06 -24.31 15.35
N ASP A 21 7.09 -23.58 15.79
CA ASP A 21 6.92 -22.20 16.26
C ASP A 21 6.32 -21.34 15.14
N PRO A 22 5.10 -20.77 15.30
CA PRO A 22 4.45 -19.99 14.25
C PRO A 22 5.13 -18.64 14.02
N CYS A 23 6.14 -18.25 14.80
CA CYS A 23 7.00 -17.09 14.51
C CYS A 23 8.10 -17.39 13.49
N MET A 24 8.25 -18.63 13.03
CA MET A 24 9.24 -18.99 12.02
C MET A 24 8.63 -18.90 10.62
N THR A 25 9.36 -18.29 9.69
CA THR A 25 8.97 -18.23 8.27
C THR A 25 8.66 -19.63 7.74
N GLY A 26 7.50 -19.79 7.09
CA GLY A 26 7.02 -21.07 6.58
C GLY A 26 6.05 -21.80 7.52
N ASN A 27 5.92 -21.35 8.77
CA ASN A 27 4.94 -21.90 9.73
C ASN A 27 3.65 -21.07 9.81
N TYR A 28 3.50 -20.09 8.93
CA TYR A 28 2.32 -19.25 8.79
C TYR A 28 2.05 -18.94 7.32
N GLU A 29 0.79 -18.69 7.00
CA GLU A 29 0.34 -18.10 5.74
C GLU A 29 0.33 -16.58 5.83
N VAL A 30 0.44 -15.90 4.69
CA VAL A 30 0.50 -14.44 4.63
C VAL A 30 -0.85 -13.86 4.21
N LEU A 31 -1.32 -12.84 4.92
CA LEU A 31 -2.45 -12.00 4.52
C LEU A 31 -1.93 -10.63 4.08
N ASN A 32 -2.14 -10.28 2.82
CA ASN A 32 -1.65 -9.01 2.24
C ASN A 32 -2.76 -8.22 1.53
N ASP A 33 -4.01 -8.45 1.92
CA ASP A 33 -5.17 -7.74 1.36
C ASP A 33 -5.33 -6.40 2.10
N TRP A 34 -5.14 -5.28 1.40
CA TRP A 34 -5.34 -3.95 1.97
C TRP A 34 -6.83 -3.69 2.30
N GLU A 35 -7.72 -4.41 1.64
CA GLU A 35 -9.16 -4.33 1.85
C GLU A 35 -9.54 -4.65 3.30
N ARG A 36 -8.68 -5.36 4.06
CA ARG A 36 -8.90 -5.74 5.46
C ARG A 36 -8.87 -4.58 6.46
N SER A 37 -8.53 -3.37 6.01
CA SER A 37 -8.55 -2.16 6.84
C SER A 37 -9.94 -1.90 7.44
N VAL A 38 -9.99 -1.56 8.73
CA VAL A 38 -11.24 -1.15 9.38
C VAL A 38 -11.83 0.12 8.76
N ASN A 39 -11.05 0.92 8.05
CA ASN A 39 -11.54 2.11 7.37
C ASN A 39 -11.94 1.86 5.90
N ASN A 40 -11.79 0.63 5.40
CA ASN A 40 -12.26 0.26 4.07
C ASN A 40 -13.71 -0.28 4.10
N ALA A 41 -14.63 0.46 3.47
CA ALA A 41 -16.05 0.09 3.40
C ALA A 41 -16.45 -0.69 2.12
N HIS A 42 -15.49 -0.98 1.24
CA HIS A 42 -15.75 -1.57 -0.07
C HIS A 42 -15.03 -2.90 -0.25
N GLY A 43 -15.69 -3.87 -0.87
CA GLY A 43 -15.09 -5.16 -1.16
C GLY A 43 -16.08 -6.31 -1.00
N SER A 44 -15.57 -7.52 -1.18
CA SER A 44 -16.31 -8.76 -0.95
C SER A 44 -15.35 -9.84 -0.43
N LEU A 45 -14.49 -9.45 0.52
CA LEU A 45 -13.60 -10.38 1.20
C LEU A 45 -14.42 -11.47 1.89
N CYS A 46 -13.89 -12.69 1.78
CA CYS A 46 -14.57 -13.93 2.11
C CYS A 46 -13.58 -14.90 2.73
N ASP A 47 -13.56 -14.98 4.06
CA ASP A 47 -12.68 -15.90 4.79
C ASP A 47 -13.36 -17.27 5.04
N PHE A 48 -14.39 -17.62 4.26
CA PHE A 48 -15.02 -18.96 4.31
C PHE A 48 -14.12 -20.03 3.68
N SER A 49 -13.30 -19.63 2.70
CA SER A 49 -12.30 -20.47 2.04
C SER A 49 -10.93 -20.46 2.73
N LEU A 50 -10.77 -19.67 3.80
CA LEU A 50 -9.56 -19.67 4.61
C LEU A 50 -9.38 -21.06 5.27
N SER A 51 -8.15 -21.51 5.43
CA SER A 51 -7.86 -22.76 6.16
C SER A 51 -7.60 -22.45 7.63
N ASN A 52 -7.97 -23.34 8.54
CA ASN A 52 -7.59 -23.14 9.94
C ASN A 52 -6.06 -23.20 10.08
N GLY A 53 -5.45 -22.24 10.75
CA GLY A 53 -4.00 -22.21 10.93
C GLY A 53 -3.44 -20.83 11.25
N TRP A 54 -2.12 -20.73 11.27
CA TRP A 54 -1.40 -19.50 11.58
C TRP A 54 -1.28 -18.57 10.38
N TYR A 55 -1.63 -17.29 10.59
CA TYR A 55 -1.57 -16.23 9.60
C TYR A 55 -0.77 -15.03 10.11
N ARG A 56 0.00 -14.42 9.21
CA ARG A 56 0.69 -13.15 9.42
C ARG A 56 0.14 -12.09 8.46
N PRO A 57 -0.55 -11.05 8.96
CA PRO A 57 -0.87 -9.86 8.20
C PRO A 57 0.40 -9.05 7.90
N ILE A 58 0.57 -8.61 6.66
CA ILE A 58 1.72 -7.78 6.23
C ILE A 58 1.32 -6.55 5.38
N SER A 59 0.02 -6.23 5.32
CA SER A 59 -0.47 -5.17 4.45
C SER A 59 -0.04 -3.78 4.92
N LEU A 60 0.10 -2.85 3.97
CA LEU A 60 0.40 -1.44 4.24
C LEU A 60 -0.70 -0.72 5.01
N VAL A 61 -1.87 -1.36 5.18
CA VAL A 61 -2.96 -0.82 6.00
C VAL A 61 -2.75 -0.97 7.51
N GLY A 62 -1.75 -1.76 7.91
CA GLY A 62 -1.48 -2.12 9.29
C GLY A 62 -1.66 -3.63 9.53
N ASN A 63 -0.92 -4.16 10.51
CA ASN A 63 -0.73 -5.60 10.69
C ASN A 63 -1.40 -6.17 11.95
N THR A 64 -2.28 -5.38 12.57
CA THR A 64 -2.95 -5.70 13.83
C THR A 64 -4.47 -5.75 13.63
N MET A 65 -5.10 -6.78 14.16
CA MET A 65 -6.56 -6.88 14.27
C MET A 65 -7.08 -5.81 15.25
N PRO A 66 -8.11 -5.03 14.90
CA PRO A 66 -8.67 -4.05 15.81
C PRO A 66 -9.24 -4.74 17.06
N THR A 67 -9.01 -4.13 18.23
CA THR A 67 -9.58 -4.56 19.52
C THR A 67 -10.86 -3.83 19.89
N GLU A 68 -11.33 -2.97 18.99
CA GLU A 68 -12.58 -2.24 19.14
C GLU A 68 -13.57 -2.74 18.08
N CYS A 69 -14.83 -2.88 18.50
CA CYS A 69 -15.91 -3.32 17.64
C CYS A 69 -16.11 -2.34 16.47
N PRO A 70 -15.97 -2.77 15.22
CA PRO A 70 -16.25 -1.94 14.06
C PRO A 70 -17.77 -1.86 13.85
N VAL A 71 -18.35 -0.78 14.36
CA VAL A 71 -19.79 -0.51 14.24
C VAL A 71 -20.21 -0.11 12.81
N ASN A 72 -21.52 -0.21 12.55
CA ASN A 72 -22.21 0.16 11.30
C ASN A 72 -22.01 -0.78 10.10
N GLY A 73 -21.38 -1.96 10.30
CA GLY A 73 -21.15 -2.94 9.23
C GLY A 73 -20.30 -2.38 8.09
N PHE A 74 -20.11 -3.16 7.01
CA PHE A 74 -19.34 -2.75 5.82
C PHE A 74 -17.97 -2.14 6.17
N LYS A 75 -17.11 -2.96 6.78
CA LYS A 75 -15.73 -2.61 7.14
C LYS A 75 -14.83 -3.76 6.73
N CYS A 76 -13.53 -3.52 6.61
CA CYS A 76 -12.57 -4.59 6.34
C CYS A 76 -12.91 -5.33 5.04
N GLY A 77 -13.47 -4.61 4.06
CA GLY A 77 -13.82 -5.15 2.75
C GLY A 77 -14.92 -6.21 2.76
N THR A 78 -15.72 -6.28 3.83
CA THR A 78 -16.79 -7.27 3.99
C THR A 78 -18.02 -6.68 4.70
N SER A 79 -19.16 -7.34 4.62
CA SER A 79 -20.39 -6.87 5.28
C SER A 79 -20.46 -7.20 6.77
N VAL A 80 -19.76 -8.25 7.22
CA VAL A 80 -19.73 -8.73 8.61
C VAL A 80 -18.27 -8.78 9.08
N PRO A 81 -17.70 -7.65 9.52
CA PRO A 81 -16.29 -7.56 9.88
C PRO A 81 -16.00 -8.29 11.19
N ILE A 82 -14.89 -9.04 11.24
CA ILE A 82 -14.43 -9.75 12.43
C ILE A 82 -13.28 -8.99 13.10
N TRP A 83 -13.42 -8.73 14.39
CA TRP A 83 -12.47 -7.99 15.23
C TRP A 83 -12.07 -8.81 16.47
N MET A 84 -11.02 -8.42 17.19
CA MET A 84 -10.51 -9.16 18.35
C MET A 84 -11.13 -8.64 19.65
N ASN A 85 -11.93 -9.45 20.33
CA ASN A 85 -12.46 -9.10 21.65
C ASN A 85 -11.46 -9.51 22.74
N GLY A 86 -10.49 -8.64 23.00
CA GLY A 86 -9.44 -8.87 23.99
C GLY A 86 -8.28 -7.88 23.88
N SER A 87 -7.18 -8.21 24.55
CA SER A 87 -5.92 -7.45 24.50
C SER A 87 -4.84 -8.24 23.77
N TYR A 88 -3.76 -7.57 23.38
CA TYR A 88 -2.61 -8.20 22.76
C TYR A 88 -1.71 -8.94 23.78
N PRO A 89 -1.09 -10.07 23.39
CA PRO A 89 -0.13 -10.80 24.22
C PRO A 89 1.16 -10.01 24.46
N LEU A 90 1.80 -10.29 25.60
CA LEU A 90 3.16 -9.81 25.86
C LEU A 90 4.17 -10.51 24.95
N LEU A 91 5.39 -9.97 24.87
CA LEU A 91 6.46 -10.51 24.02
C LEU A 91 6.69 -12.01 24.26
N GLY A 92 6.59 -12.81 23.19
CA GLY A 92 6.79 -14.27 23.21
C GLY A 92 5.57 -15.06 23.69
N GLU A 93 4.56 -14.40 24.25
CA GLU A 93 3.35 -15.05 24.76
C GLU A 93 2.42 -15.45 23.62
N THR A 94 1.71 -16.56 23.83
CA THR A 94 0.54 -16.95 23.04
C THR A 94 -0.67 -16.94 23.95
N ILE A 95 -1.74 -16.25 23.55
CA ILE A 95 -2.99 -16.18 24.32
C ILE A 95 -4.15 -16.68 23.47
N ASP A 96 -5.14 -17.26 24.13
CA ASP A 96 -6.45 -17.53 23.55
C ASP A 96 -7.31 -16.25 23.65
N VAL A 97 -7.91 -15.84 22.54
CA VAL A 97 -8.85 -14.70 22.47
C VAL A 97 -10.08 -15.08 21.65
N VAL A 98 -11.16 -14.30 21.79
CA VAL A 98 -12.35 -14.45 20.97
C VAL A 98 -12.32 -13.42 19.86
N ALA A 99 -12.37 -13.86 18.60
CA ALA A 99 -12.65 -12.99 17.48
C ALA A 99 -14.16 -12.93 17.23
N CYS A 100 -14.72 -11.74 17.18
CA CYS A 100 -16.15 -11.49 17.13
C CYS A 100 -16.56 -10.91 15.78
N ALA A 101 -17.61 -11.47 15.18
CA ALA A 101 -18.25 -10.94 13.99
C ALA A 101 -19.22 -9.82 14.38
N SER A 102 -19.00 -8.62 13.87
CA SER A 102 -19.87 -7.47 14.08
C SER A 102 -20.93 -7.36 12.97
N HIS A 103 -22.09 -6.81 13.31
CA HIS A 103 -23.24 -6.71 12.42
C HIS A 103 -23.69 -5.25 12.26
N TYR A 104 -24.34 -4.95 11.13
CA TYR A 104 -24.70 -3.57 10.75
C TYR A 104 -25.66 -2.88 11.72
N ASN A 105 -26.40 -3.65 12.54
CA ASN A 105 -27.33 -3.14 13.55
C ASN A 105 -26.62 -2.72 14.85
N GLY A 106 -25.28 -2.79 14.92
CA GLY A 106 -24.50 -2.44 16.10
C GLY A 106 -24.24 -3.61 17.06
N ASP A 107 -24.71 -4.81 16.76
CA ASP A 107 -24.29 -6.01 17.50
C ASP A 107 -22.83 -6.31 17.20
N CYS A 108 -22.03 -6.44 18.24
CA CYS A 108 -20.59 -6.58 18.13
C CYS A 108 -20.09 -8.03 18.09
N CYS A 109 -20.95 -9.03 18.37
CA CYS A 109 -20.51 -10.42 18.38
C CYS A 109 -21.67 -11.39 18.04
N VAL A 110 -22.18 -11.30 16.80
CA VAL A 110 -23.24 -12.21 16.33
C VAL A 110 -22.73 -13.63 16.10
N ASP A 111 -21.44 -13.76 15.76
CA ASP A 111 -20.69 -15.02 15.71
C ASP A 111 -19.35 -14.84 16.42
N ALA A 112 -18.86 -15.91 17.04
CA ALA A 112 -17.62 -15.92 17.81
C ALA A 112 -16.68 -17.03 17.34
N TYR A 113 -15.38 -16.72 17.29
CA TYR A 113 -14.33 -17.66 16.93
C TYR A 113 -13.25 -17.64 18.00
N ASP A 114 -13.07 -18.75 18.71
CA ASP A 114 -11.89 -18.89 19.58
C ASP A 114 -10.65 -19.01 18.71
N ILE A 115 -9.73 -18.06 18.82
CA ILE A 115 -8.47 -18.02 18.06
C ILE A 115 -7.31 -17.88 19.04
N GLN A 116 -6.09 -18.01 18.52
CA GLN A 116 -4.88 -17.72 19.27
C GLN A 116 -4.11 -16.59 18.64
N VAL A 117 -3.44 -15.80 19.46
CA VAL A 117 -2.53 -14.74 19.00
C VAL A 117 -1.19 -14.94 19.68
N LYS A 118 -0.10 -14.92 18.92
CA LYS A 118 1.27 -14.95 19.45
C LYS A 118 2.01 -13.67 19.10
N ASN A 119 2.72 -13.10 20.08
CA ASN A 119 3.62 -11.98 19.89
C ASN A 119 5.03 -12.47 19.53
N CYS A 120 5.45 -12.30 18.29
CA CYS A 120 6.78 -12.68 17.81
C CYS A 120 7.84 -11.58 18.00
N GLY A 121 7.49 -10.49 18.69
CA GLY A 121 8.31 -9.30 18.91
C GLY A 121 8.07 -8.22 17.87
N GLU A 122 8.46 -8.47 16.63
CA GLU A 122 8.29 -7.48 15.55
C GLU A 122 6.90 -7.53 14.90
N TYR A 123 6.16 -8.62 15.10
CA TYR A 123 4.85 -8.85 14.50
C TYR A 123 4.04 -9.84 15.33
N TYR A 124 2.75 -9.92 15.02
CA TYR A 124 1.84 -10.91 15.58
C TYR A 124 1.49 -11.96 14.53
N VAL A 125 1.27 -13.17 14.99
CA VAL A 125 0.65 -14.24 14.18
C VAL A 125 -0.64 -14.68 14.85
N TYR A 126 -1.62 -15.04 14.03
CA TYR A 126 -2.98 -15.33 14.45
C TYR A 126 -3.35 -16.74 13.99
N ASN A 127 -3.72 -17.62 14.91
CA ASN A 127 -4.25 -18.94 14.59
C ASN A 127 -5.75 -18.79 14.28
N LEU A 128 -6.06 -18.49 13.01
CA LEU A 128 -7.40 -18.16 12.55
C LEU A 128 -8.21 -19.43 12.25
N LYS A 129 -9.54 -19.26 12.30
CA LYS A 129 -10.49 -20.28 11.88
C LYS A 129 -11.19 -19.81 10.61
N LYS A 130 -11.55 -20.74 9.74
CA LYS A 130 -12.45 -20.42 8.64
C LYS A 130 -13.78 -19.88 9.17
N THR A 131 -14.34 -18.90 8.48
CA THR A 131 -15.60 -18.27 8.88
C THR A 131 -16.81 -19.16 8.53
N VAL A 132 -17.99 -18.84 9.09
CA VAL A 132 -19.21 -19.64 8.85
C VAL A 132 -19.91 -19.26 7.55
N GLY A 133 -19.60 -18.08 6.99
CA GLY A 133 -20.16 -17.62 5.74
C GLY A 133 -19.26 -16.62 5.01
N CYS A 134 -19.42 -16.54 3.69
CA CYS A 134 -18.56 -15.74 2.81
C CYS A 134 -18.66 -14.21 3.02
N ARG A 135 -19.67 -13.77 3.77
CA ARG A 135 -19.89 -12.35 4.11
C ARG A 135 -19.09 -11.89 5.35
N GLN A 136 -18.17 -12.73 5.82
CA GLN A 136 -17.31 -12.50 6.98
C GLN A 136 -15.84 -12.51 6.57
N ALA A 137 -15.08 -11.60 7.16
CA ALA A 137 -13.64 -11.52 7.00
C ALA A 137 -12.98 -10.87 8.22
N TYR A 138 -11.77 -11.32 8.54
CA TYR A 138 -10.93 -10.77 9.61
C TYR A 138 -10.36 -9.40 9.22
N CYS A 139 -10.58 -8.44 10.11
CA CYS A 139 -10.05 -7.08 10.02
C CYS A 139 -8.57 -7.02 10.38
N PHE A 140 -7.80 -6.21 9.65
CA PHE A 140 -6.43 -5.85 9.99
C PHE A 140 -6.12 -4.44 9.54
N GLY A 141 -5.56 -3.64 10.44
CA GLY A 141 -5.09 -2.30 10.13
C GLY A 141 -6.20 -1.23 10.06
N THR A 142 -5.75 0.01 9.93
CA THR A 142 -6.55 1.24 9.95
C THR A 142 -6.34 2.12 8.72
N GLU A 143 -5.24 1.95 7.99
CA GLU A 143 -4.92 2.83 6.89
C GLU A 143 -5.70 2.46 5.62
N VAL A 144 -5.83 3.40 4.69
CA VAL A 144 -6.56 3.20 3.42
C VAL A 144 -5.74 3.73 2.26
N LYS A 145 -6.07 3.31 1.04
CA LYS A 145 -5.44 3.87 -0.16
C LYS A 145 -5.69 5.36 -0.23
N CYS A 146 -4.68 6.11 -0.69
CA CYS A 146 -4.83 7.52 -1.01
C CYS A 146 -5.90 7.71 -2.11
N ALA A 147 -6.47 8.91 -2.18
CA ALA A 147 -7.42 9.21 -3.24
C ALA A 147 -6.73 9.16 -4.61
N VAL A 148 -7.53 9.00 -5.67
CA VAL A 148 -6.98 9.06 -7.04
C VAL A 148 -6.35 10.43 -7.26
N GLY A 149 -5.09 10.46 -7.69
CA GLY A 149 -4.32 11.70 -7.81
C GLY A 149 -3.51 12.07 -6.56
N GLU A 150 -3.48 11.23 -5.54
CA GLU A 150 -2.63 11.40 -4.37
C GLU A 150 -1.62 10.26 -4.25
N THR A 151 -0.51 10.54 -3.56
CA THR A 151 0.51 9.56 -3.22
C THR A 151 1.00 9.78 -1.79
N SER A 152 1.75 8.82 -1.25
CA SER A 152 2.38 8.93 0.06
C SER A 152 3.68 8.13 0.10
N ASP A 153 4.56 8.49 1.02
CA ASP A 153 5.79 7.73 1.30
C ASP A 153 5.48 6.33 1.85
N ASN A 154 4.26 6.12 2.37
CA ASN A 154 3.75 4.81 2.79
C ASN A 154 3.17 3.99 1.61
N GLY A 155 3.77 4.11 0.43
CA GLY A 155 3.39 3.32 -0.75
C GLY A 155 1.98 3.60 -1.28
N GLY A 156 1.47 4.84 -1.12
CA GLY A 156 0.13 5.22 -1.58
C GLY A 156 -1.00 4.89 -0.61
N PHE A 157 -0.68 4.73 0.68
CA PHE A 157 -1.64 4.56 1.77
C PHE A 157 -1.53 5.69 2.80
N THR A 158 -2.59 5.92 3.57
CA THR A 158 -2.52 6.82 4.72
C THR A 158 -1.51 6.31 5.76
N PRO A 159 -1.02 7.18 6.67
CA PRO A 159 -1.14 8.64 6.64
C PRO A 159 -0.24 9.28 5.57
N GLY A 160 -0.40 10.59 5.35
CA GLY A 160 0.50 11.35 4.47
C GLY A 160 0.15 11.28 2.99
N CYS A 161 -1.13 11.08 2.66
CA CYS A 161 -1.59 11.26 1.30
C CYS A 161 -1.51 12.74 0.93
N GLU A 162 -0.76 13.03 -0.13
CA GLU A 162 -0.56 14.37 -0.68
C GLU A 162 -0.79 14.35 -2.19
N PHE A 163 -1.10 15.52 -2.75
CA PHE A 163 -1.30 15.69 -4.18
C PHE A 163 -0.08 15.21 -4.97
N ASP A 164 -0.29 14.29 -5.91
CA ASP A 164 0.77 13.76 -6.76
C ASP A 164 0.77 14.44 -8.13
N PRO A 165 1.68 15.39 -8.42
CA PRO A 165 1.76 16.03 -9.73
C PRO A 165 2.10 15.05 -10.86
N CYS A 166 2.65 13.88 -10.55
CA CYS A 166 3.02 12.85 -11.51
C CYS A 166 1.86 11.90 -11.85
N HIS A 167 0.73 11.97 -11.13
CA HIS A 167 -0.44 11.15 -11.44
C HIS A 167 -1.10 11.63 -12.75
N PRO A 168 -1.50 10.74 -13.69
CA PRO A 168 -1.99 11.12 -15.03
C PRO A 168 -3.20 12.07 -15.09
N ILE A 169 -3.97 12.21 -14.01
CA ILE A 169 -5.12 13.12 -13.96
C ILE A 169 -4.74 14.54 -13.53
N ASN A 170 -3.56 14.70 -12.93
CA ASN A 170 -3.12 15.92 -12.28
C ASN A 170 -2.24 16.80 -13.17
N TYR A 171 -1.79 16.29 -14.31
CA TYR A 171 -1.05 17.05 -15.31
C TYR A 171 -1.76 17.05 -16.66
N LYS A 172 -1.44 18.06 -17.46
CA LYS A 172 -1.78 18.10 -18.89
C LYS A 172 -0.58 17.66 -19.72
N VAL A 173 -0.82 16.98 -20.84
CA VAL A 173 0.26 16.67 -21.78
C VAL A 173 0.52 17.91 -22.63
N LEU A 174 1.74 18.43 -22.57
CA LEU A 174 2.22 19.43 -23.50
C LEU A 174 2.91 18.71 -24.66
N ASN A 175 2.34 18.83 -25.86
CA ASN A 175 2.87 18.18 -27.04
C ASN A 175 4.31 18.65 -27.31
N GLY A 176 5.25 17.72 -27.25
CA GLY A 176 6.66 17.93 -27.50
C GLY A 176 6.98 17.96 -28.99
N GLU A 177 6.55 19.04 -29.67
CA GLU A 177 6.98 19.29 -31.04
C GLU A 177 8.51 19.33 -31.12
N VAL A 178 9.11 18.79 -32.18
CA VAL A 178 10.57 18.84 -32.42
C VAL A 178 11.10 20.27 -32.31
N LYS A 179 10.26 21.25 -32.67
CA LYS A 179 10.55 22.68 -32.55
C LYS A 179 10.88 23.12 -31.12
N ARG A 180 10.35 22.46 -30.08
CA ARG A 180 10.64 22.77 -28.66
C ARG A 180 12.05 22.38 -28.23
N SER A 181 12.79 21.60 -29.02
CA SER A 181 14.18 21.24 -28.73
C SER A 181 15.07 22.48 -28.69
N SER A 182 15.99 22.56 -27.73
CA SER A 182 17.01 23.62 -27.68
C SER A 182 17.96 23.62 -28.87
N ASN A 183 18.06 22.48 -29.57
CA ASN A 183 18.82 22.36 -30.82
C ASN A 183 18.02 22.85 -32.05
N TYR A 184 16.74 23.20 -31.88
CA TYR A 184 15.94 23.74 -32.96
C TYR A 184 16.08 25.27 -33.02
N THR A 185 16.42 25.78 -34.19
CA THR A 185 16.45 27.23 -34.49
C THR A 185 15.32 27.56 -35.45
N LEU A 186 14.50 28.55 -35.10
CA LEU A 186 13.41 29.06 -35.92
C LEU A 186 13.89 29.46 -37.31
N GLN A 187 13.19 28.95 -38.32
CA GLN A 187 13.36 29.32 -39.72
C GLN A 187 12.40 30.47 -40.09
N PRO A 188 12.66 31.22 -41.19
CA PRO A 188 11.84 32.38 -41.57
C PRO A 188 10.37 32.08 -41.85
N ASP A 189 10.05 30.84 -42.24
CA ASP A 189 8.70 30.35 -42.55
C ASP A 189 8.03 29.62 -41.37
N ASP A 190 8.73 29.49 -40.23
CA ASP A 190 8.16 28.86 -39.05
C ASP A 190 7.17 29.79 -38.32
N ASN A 191 6.05 29.20 -37.90
CA ASN A 191 5.27 29.77 -36.81
C ASN A 191 5.97 29.47 -35.49
N ALA A 192 6.31 30.53 -34.74
CA ALA A 192 6.87 30.41 -33.41
C ALA A 192 5.87 29.76 -32.44
N ILE A 193 6.38 28.89 -31.58
CA ILE A 193 5.61 28.32 -30.47
C ILE A 193 5.25 29.44 -29.50
N GLU A 194 3.96 29.52 -29.20
CA GLU A 194 3.40 30.48 -28.25
C GLU A 194 2.71 29.75 -27.11
N ASP A 195 3.37 29.73 -25.95
CA ASP A 195 2.83 29.12 -24.73
C ASP A 195 2.04 30.14 -23.87
N SER A 196 1.76 31.34 -24.38
CA SER A 196 1.01 32.41 -23.68
C SER A 196 -0.41 31.99 -23.26
N ARG A 197 -0.96 30.95 -23.91
CA ARG A 197 -2.27 30.38 -23.64
C ARG A 197 -2.25 29.24 -22.61
N LEU A 198 -1.07 28.82 -22.16
CA LEU A 198 -0.98 27.85 -21.08
C LEU A 198 -1.51 28.48 -19.80
N ILE A 199 -2.37 27.74 -19.10
CA ILE A 199 -2.80 28.13 -17.76
C ILE A 199 -1.85 27.52 -16.73
N THR A 200 -1.68 28.20 -15.59
CA THR A 200 -0.89 27.68 -14.46
C THR A 200 -1.37 26.29 -14.04
N GLY A 201 -0.42 25.36 -13.90
CA GLY A 201 -0.69 23.97 -13.51
C GLY A 201 0.48 23.05 -13.85
N TRP A 202 0.28 21.75 -13.66
CA TRP A 202 1.27 20.73 -13.96
C TRP A 202 1.17 20.28 -15.42
N TYR A 203 2.33 20.15 -16.07
CA TYR A 203 2.43 19.64 -17.43
C TYR A 203 3.47 18.54 -17.50
N LYS A 204 3.16 17.50 -18.26
CA LYS A 204 4.14 16.51 -18.71
C LYS A 204 4.51 16.84 -20.14
N ILE A 205 5.79 17.04 -20.40
CA ILE A 205 6.30 17.19 -21.76
C ILE A 205 6.41 15.80 -22.37
N ASP A 206 5.83 15.63 -23.55
CA ASP A 206 5.90 14.39 -24.32
C ASP A 206 6.63 14.67 -25.64
N SER A 207 7.96 14.59 -25.61
CA SER A 207 8.83 14.93 -26.72
C SER A 207 9.81 13.81 -27.06
N ALA A 208 10.07 13.62 -28.35
CA ALA A 208 11.13 12.73 -28.83
C ALA A 208 12.54 13.31 -28.66
N THR A 209 12.67 14.61 -28.37
CA THR A 209 13.95 15.32 -28.29
C THR A 209 14.41 15.62 -26.85
N GLY A 210 13.73 15.04 -25.85
CA GLY A 210 13.96 15.30 -24.43
C GLY A 210 12.83 16.08 -23.76
N ASN A 211 12.65 15.85 -22.46
CA ASN A 211 11.50 16.33 -21.69
C ASN A 211 11.87 17.34 -20.59
N ASP A 212 13.14 17.73 -20.51
CA ASP A 212 13.64 18.66 -19.50
C ASP A 212 13.70 20.08 -20.09
N ILE A 213 13.41 21.07 -19.24
CA ILE A 213 13.70 22.47 -19.56
C ILE A 213 15.21 22.65 -19.50
N VAL A 214 15.79 23.31 -20.50
CA VAL A 214 17.24 23.59 -20.52
C VAL A 214 17.68 24.38 -19.30
N ASN A 215 18.82 23.99 -18.73
CA ASN A 215 19.40 24.58 -17.52
C ASN A 215 20.43 25.69 -17.80
N GLU A 216 20.63 26.02 -19.07
CA GLU A 216 21.55 27.05 -19.54
C GLU A 216 20.82 27.99 -20.51
N SER A 217 21.29 29.24 -20.60
CA SER A 217 20.71 30.21 -21.52
C SER A 217 20.88 29.76 -22.96
N VAL A 218 19.80 29.84 -23.73
CA VAL A 218 19.80 29.63 -25.18
C VAL A 218 19.72 30.96 -25.93
N SER A 219 20.09 30.96 -27.21
CA SER A 219 20.01 32.14 -28.08
C SER A 219 18.57 32.46 -28.48
N MET A 220 18.29 33.72 -28.80
CA MET A 220 17.01 34.11 -29.40
C MET A 220 16.71 33.28 -30.65
N GLY A 221 15.45 32.90 -30.83
CA GLY A 221 15.03 32.04 -31.95
C GLY A 221 15.24 30.54 -31.71
N GLN A 222 15.85 30.12 -30.59
CA GLN A 222 15.96 28.71 -30.22
C GLN A 222 14.71 28.19 -29.50
N CYS A 223 14.61 26.87 -29.32
CA CYS A 223 13.45 26.19 -28.74
C CYS A 223 12.15 26.48 -29.51
N GLY A 224 12.26 26.81 -30.80
CA GLY A 224 11.11 27.06 -31.66
C GLY A 224 10.31 28.29 -31.28
N THR A 225 10.89 29.24 -30.54
CA THR A 225 10.25 30.48 -30.12
C THR A 225 11.19 31.67 -30.25
N LEU A 226 10.65 32.89 -30.33
CA LEU A 226 11.45 34.12 -30.47
C LEU A 226 12.17 34.48 -29.17
N TYR A 227 11.53 34.23 -28.04
CA TYR A 227 12.00 34.57 -26.69
C TYR A 227 12.00 33.33 -25.81
N PRO A 228 12.99 32.44 -25.97
CA PRO A 228 13.02 31.18 -25.24
C PRO A 228 13.15 31.39 -23.74
N VAL A 229 12.64 30.42 -23.00
CA VAL A 229 12.74 30.33 -21.55
C VAL A 229 13.71 29.21 -21.19
N TRP A 230 14.54 29.46 -20.20
CA TRP A 230 15.47 28.49 -19.62
C TRP A 230 15.37 28.51 -18.10
N MET A 231 15.87 27.48 -17.45
CA MET A 231 15.83 27.31 -16.01
C MET A 231 17.21 27.53 -15.39
N LEU A 232 17.30 28.31 -14.32
CA LEU A 232 18.46 28.32 -13.43
C LEU A 232 17.98 28.07 -12.01
N ASP A 233 18.55 27.05 -11.39
CA ASP A 233 18.12 26.48 -10.10
C ASP A 233 16.64 26.09 -10.12
N THR A 234 15.77 26.98 -9.67
CA THR A 234 14.31 26.78 -9.54
C THR A 234 13.50 27.90 -10.18
N LYS A 235 14.15 28.76 -10.96
CA LYS A 235 13.53 29.92 -11.59
C LYS A 235 13.63 29.83 -13.10
N LEU A 236 12.57 30.27 -13.76
CA LEU A 236 12.51 30.43 -15.21
C LEU A 236 12.95 31.85 -15.60
N TYR A 237 13.75 31.95 -16.65
CA TYR A 237 14.28 33.20 -17.18
C TYR A 237 13.96 33.29 -18.68
N THR A 238 13.48 34.45 -19.12
CA THR A 238 13.23 34.72 -20.53
C THR A 238 14.43 35.41 -21.16
N VAL A 239 14.83 34.95 -22.34
CA VAL A 239 15.88 35.60 -23.13
C VAL A 239 15.27 36.75 -23.92
N TYR A 240 15.68 37.97 -23.59
CA TYR A 240 15.34 39.17 -24.36
C TYR A 240 16.56 39.62 -25.16
N ALA A 241 16.32 40.35 -26.25
CA ALA A 241 17.36 41.15 -26.86
C ALA A 241 17.87 42.14 -25.81
N SER A 242 19.04 41.91 -25.24
CA SER A 242 19.75 42.96 -24.52
C SER A 242 19.98 44.10 -25.51
N ASN A 243 19.52 45.31 -25.17
CA ASN A 243 19.71 46.52 -25.96
C ASN A 243 21.13 46.56 -26.55
N ILE A 244 21.21 46.35 -27.86
CA ILE A 244 22.36 46.78 -28.65
C ILE A 244 22.25 48.31 -28.65
N PHE A 245 23.01 48.97 -27.77
CA PHE A 245 23.35 50.38 -27.91
C PHE A 245 24.67 50.48 -28.67
#